data_AF-A0A0D2ASU0-F1
#
_entry.id   AF-A0A0D2ASU0-F1
#
_cell.length_a   1.000
_cell.length_b   1.000
_cell.length_c   1.000
_cell.angle_alpha   90.00
_cell.angle_beta   90.00
_cell.angle_gamma   90.00
#
_symmetry.space_group_name_H-M   'P 1'
#
loop_
_entity.id
_entity.type
_entity.pdbx_description
1 polymer ?
#
loop_
_entity_poly.entity_id
_entity_poly.type
_entity_poly.pdbx_seq_one_letter_code
_entity_poly.pdbx_strand_id
1 'polypeptide(L)'
;MSSGHTRATPNLLSDLYLLAGFAVDFELRIPGYAFKCHREDLSRSSRYFANVCSGHFQEGTLGHLDLERIRDPLVVLRMIQAIYIHAYTEKEADLPGKWREYLESSRTGPAVDEGGMGISARSQEEEEDDDDDEDEEDRASFASLFSEYRPDHLFLHIDMYRLGEYYAIDALSAVSFRKFVGDTSGPLFSVDLLLWTIEYLYVTGPRRGHATLGQKMRMRAVYLAQKCEMRLFSESKFWGLMRQSVEFMWDYTTTCRRANYLQCRRMECEATFEPAAVAGDGGDGCDCAGQGVCRVCFEADLYGRVREAAMCPSCREGRLGRWNLESVDRVDITSVDAFVNMFHPQKET
;
A
#
# COMPACT_ATOMS: atom_id res chain seq x y z
N MET A 1 29.17 22.89 -26.79
CA MET A 1 29.51 21.47 -26.63
C MET A 1 29.03 21.06 -25.25
N SER A 2 27.83 20.46 -25.20
CA SER A 2 27.16 20.11 -23.96
C SER A 2 27.67 18.76 -23.48
N SER A 3 28.37 18.75 -22.35
CA SER A 3 28.87 17.54 -21.71
C SER A 3 27.69 16.78 -21.10
N GLY A 4 27.18 15.80 -21.86
CA GLY A 4 26.21 14.82 -21.39
C GLY A 4 26.75 14.10 -20.16
N HIS A 5 26.29 14.53 -18.99
CA HIS A 5 26.46 13.78 -17.75
C HIS A 5 25.61 12.52 -17.87
N THR A 6 26.29 11.42 -18.15
CA THR A 6 25.73 10.08 -18.07
C THR A 6 25.26 9.89 -16.63
N ARG A 7 23.94 9.76 -16.41
CA ARG A 7 23.37 9.32 -15.13
C ARG A 7 24.06 8.01 -14.76
N ALA A 8 24.94 8.06 -13.76
CA ALA A 8 25.50 6.87 -13.17
C ALA A 8 24.33 5.99 -12.69
N THR A 9 24.38 4.70 -13.06
CA THR A 9 23.40 3.68 -12.64
C THR A 9 23.36 3.61 -11.11
N PRO A 10 22.20 3.85 -10.47
CA PRO A 10 22.11 3.73 -9.02
C PRO A 10 22.26 2.26 -8.60
N ASN A 11 23.15 2.03 -7.62
CA ASN A 11 23.14 0.93 -6.64
C ASN A 11 23.74 -0.46 -6.95
N LEU A 12 24.62 -0.62 -7.96
CA LEU A 12 25.45 -1.85 -8.00
C LEU A 12 26.40 -1.99 -6.80
N LEU A 13 26.85 -0.86 -6.23
CA LEU A 13 27.75 -0.83 -5.08
C LEU A 13 27.04 -1.21 -3.78
N SER A 14 25.85 -0.69 -3.51
CA SER A 14 25.09 -1.01 -2.28
C SER A 14 24.69 -2.48 -2.20
N ASP A 15 24.36 -3.10 -3.34
CA ASP A 15 24.19 -4.56 -3.44
C ASP A 15 25.45 -5.31 -3.05
N LEU A 16 26.60 -4.88 -3.59
CA LEU A 16 27.89 -5.48 -3.29
C LEU A 16 28.27 -5.35 -1.82
N TYR A 17 27.97 -4.23 -1.15
CA TYR A 17 28.30 -4.01 0.26
C TYR A 17 27.44 -4.83 1.22
N LEU A 18 26.11 -4.88 1.01
CA LEU A 18 25.21 -5.73 1.81
C LEU A 18 25.61 -7.20 1.70
N LEU A 19 25.83 -7.67 0.47
CA LEU A 19 26.15 -9.07 0.20
C LEU A 19 27.58 -9.45 0.62
N ALA A 20 28.47 -8.46 0.81
CA ALA A 20 29.81 -8.67 1.36
C ALA A 20 29.86 -8.58 2.90
N GLY A 21 28.75 -8.23 3.57
CA GLY A 21 28.68 -8.08 5.03
C GLY A 21 29.56 -6.96 5.58
N PHE A 22 29.99 -6.01 4.75
CA PHE A 22 30.91 -4.95 5.15
C PHE A 22 30.15 -3.83 5.83
N ALA A 23 30.54 -3.47 7.06
CA ALA A 23 29.96 -2.36 7.84
C ALA A 23 28.46 -2.49 8.19
N VAL A 24 27.93 -3.72 8.27
CA VAL A 24 26.61 -3.98 8.83
C VAL A 24 26.57 -3.65 10.33
N ASP A 25 25.58 -2.87 10.76
CA ASP A 25 25.48 -2.27 12.10
C ASP A 25 24.05 -2.33 12.67
N PHE A 26 23.17 -3.10 12.02
CA PHE A 26 21.81 -3.36 12.47
C PHE A 26 21.33 -4.76 12.06
N GLU A 27 20.39 -5.33 12.81
CA GLU A 27 19.75 -6.60 12.48
C GLU A 27 18.21 -6.50 12.47
N LEU A 28 17.57 -7.04 11.43
CA LEU A 28 16.14 -7.30 11.42
C LEU A 28 15.91 -8.77 11.76
N ARG A 29 15.13 -9.06 12.80
CA ARG A 29 14.97 -10.39 13.35
C ARG A 29 13.54 -10.90 13.21
N ILE A 30 13.41 -12.16 12.87
CA ILE A 30 12.17 -12.94 12.94
C ILE A 30 12.51 -14.33 13.52
N PRO A 31 11.53 -15.14 13.95
CA PRO A 31 11.82 -16.49 14.42
C PRO A 31 12.67 -17.30 13.43
N GLY A 32 13.87 -17.72 13.84
CA GLY A 32 14.81 -18.51 13.04
C GLY A 32 15.68 -17.73 12.04
N TYR A 33 15.57 -16.40 11.96
CA TYR A 33 16.37 -15.58 11.04
C TYR A 33 16.82 -14.25 11.65
N ALA A 34 18.05 -13.84 11.33
CA ALA A 34 18.62 -12.54 11.65
C ALA A 34 19.26 -11.93 10.39
N PHE A 35 18.61 -10.93 9.80
CA PHE A 35 19.05 -10.26 8.59
C PHE A 35 19.93 -9.06 8.94
N LYS A 36 21.19 -9.09 8.54
CA LYS A 36 22.15 -8.00 8.80
C LYS A 36 21.98 -6.87 7.79
N CYS A 37 21.77 -5.65 8.26
CA CYS A 37 21.49 -4.46 7.46
C CYS A 37 22.37 -3.28 7.88
N HIS A 38 22.30 -2.18 7.11
CA HIS A 38 22.96 -0.93 7.44
C HIS A 38 21.94 0.10 7.95
N ARG A 39 22.18 0.71 9.11
CA ARG A 39 21.32 1.75 9.69
C ARG A 39 21.13 2.91 8.74
N GLU A 40 22.17 3.31 8.04
CA GLU A 40 22.13 4.43 7.09
C GLU A 40 21.12 4.20 5.97
N ASP A 41 21.17 3.03 5.33
CA ASP A 41 20.25 2.70 4.22
C ASP A 41 18.81 2.53 4.71
N LEU A 42 18.61 1.85 5.86
CA LEU A 42 17.30 1.72 6.49
C LEU A 42 16.70 3.11 6.79
N SER A 43 17.47 3.99 7.42
CA SER A 43 17.03 5.33 7.81
C SER A 43 16.76 6.25 6.62
N ARG A 44 17.56 6.15 5.56
CA ARG A 44 17.36 6.92 4.33
C ARG A 44 16.07 6.51 3.61
N SER A 45 15.78 5.21 3.60
CA SER A 45 14.66 4.65 2.84
C SER A 45 13.35 4.60 3.61
N SER A 46 13.37 4.81 4.93
CA SER A 46 12.18 4.73 5.78
C SER A 46 12.23 5.71 6.94
N ARG A 47 11.14 6.48 7.09
CA ARG A 47 10.94 7.35 8.26
C ARG A 47 10.77 6.56 9.55
N TYR A 48 10.16 5.38 9.48
CA TYR A 48 10.04 4.49 10.63
C TYR A 48 11.42 4.03 11.09
N PHE A 49 12.24 3.49 10.18
CA PHE A 49 13.58 3.04 10.54
C PHE A 49 14.51 4.19 10.90
N ALA A 50 14.35 5.39 10.34
CA ALA A 50 15.09 6.57 10.78
C ALA A 50 14.87 6.85 12.27
N ASN A 51 13.63 6.71 12.74
CA ASN A 51 13.29 6.85 14.14
C ASN A 51 13.88 5.70 14.96
N VAL A 52 13.66 4.44 14.56
CA VAL A 52 14.19 3.25 15.27
C VAL A 52 15.72 3.29 15.39
N CYS A 53 16.42 3.60 14.30
CA CYS A 53 17.88 3.62 14.23
C CYS A 53 18.54 4.83 14.91
N SER A 54 17.77 5.88 15.24
CA SER A 54 18.28 7.13 15.85
C SER A 54 18.92 6.94 17.23
N GLY A 55 18.69 5.80 17.89
CA GLY A 55 19.13 5.54 19.26
C GLY A 55 18.18 6.09 20.33
N HIS A 56 17.10 6.77 19.94
CA HIS A 56 16.05 7.20 20.88
C HIS A 56 15.16 6.05 21.36
N PHE A 57 15.18 4.93 20.64
CA PHE A 57 14.46 3.70 20.98
C PHE A 57 15.43 2.61 21.43
N GLN A 58 14.94 1.64 22.20
CA GLN A 58 15.75 0.58 22.77
C GLN A 58 16.40 -0.26 21.66
N GLU A 59 15.66 -0.53 20.59
CA GLU A 59 16.07 -1.24 19.38
C GLU A 59 17.26 -0.56 18.71
N GLY A 60 17.23 0.76 18.62
CA GLY A 60 18.35 1.57 18.13
C GLY A 60 19.61 1.41 18.98
N THR A 61 19.47 1.22 20.29
CA THR A 61 20.61 0.98 21.20
C THR A 61 21.10 -0.46 21.12
N LEU A 62 20.18 -1.44 21.06
CA LEU A 62 20.48 -2.86 20.97
C LEU A 62 21.02 -3.29 19.61
N GLY A 63 20.83 -2.47 18.57
CA GLY A 63 21.28 -2.76 17.21
C GLY A 63 20.46 -3.83 16.51
N HIS A 64 19.25 -4.11 16.97
CA HIS A 64 18.32 -4.99 16.29
C HIS A 64 16.87 -4.57 16.50
N LEU A 65 16.01 -4.99 15.58
CA LEU A 65 14.56 -4.86 15.66
C LEU A 65 13.92 -6.22 15.39
N ASP A 66 13.09 -6.67 16.32
CA ASP A 66 12.29 -7.88 16.18
C ASP A 66 10.98 -7.56 15.43
N LEU A 67 10.75 -8.24 14.31
CA LEU A 67 9.59 -8.05 13.44
C LEU A 67 8.51 -9.09 13.78
N GLU A 68 7.93 -8.99 14.97
CA GLU A 68 7.03 -10.00 15.57
C GLU A 68 5.86 -10.44 14.68
N ARG A 69 5.36 -9.55 13.82
CA ARG A 69 4.22 -9.83 12.92
C ARG A 69 4.62 -10.54 11.62
N ILE A 70 5.91 -10.64 11.33
CA ILE A 70 6.41 -11.26 10.10
C ILE A 70 7.04 -12.60 10.46
N ARG A 71 6.49 -13.68 9.89
CA ARG A 71 7.02 -15.04 10.07
C ARG A 71 7.76 -15.56 8.85
N ASP A 72 7.44 -15.05 7.67
CA ASP A 72 8.07 -15.48 6.42
C ASP A 72 9.38 -14.71 6.18
N PRO A 73 10.54 -15.38 6.17
CA PRO A 73 11.83 -14.74 5.87
C PRO A 73 11.89 -14.12 4.47
N LEU A 74 11.14 -14.63 3.49
CA LEU A 74 11.12 -14.08 2.14
C LEU A 74 10.45 -12.70 2.10
N VAL A 75 9.50 -12.42 3.00
CA VAL A 75 8.89 -11.08 3.12
C VAL A 75 9.93 -10.07 3.60
N VAL A 76 10.71 -10.42 4.62
CA VAL A 76 11.80 -9.55 5.13
C VAL A 76 12.87 -9.37 4.05
N LEU A 77 13.24 -10.43 3.33
CA LEU A 77 14.20 -10.36 2.23
C LEU A 77 13.74 -9.39 1.13
N ARG A 78 12.48 -9.47 0.70
CA ARG A 78 11.92 -8.57 -0.33
C ARG A 78 11.84 -7.13 0.16
N MET A 79 11.56 -6.91 1.44
CA MET A 79 11.62 -5.59 2.07
C MET A 79 13.03 -5.01 2.00
N ILE A 80 14.06 -5.82 2.31
CA ILE A 80 15.47 -5.44 2.19
C ILE A 80 15.83 -5.16 0.73
N GLN A 81 15.45 -6.01 -0.22
CA GLN A 81 15.66 -5.74 -1.65
C GLN A 81 15.08 -4.38 -2.06
N ALA A 82 13.85 -4.05 -1.63
CA ALA A 82 13.24 -2.77 -1.97
C ALA A 82 13.99 -1.56 -1.36
N ILE A 83 14.63 -1.73 -0.20
CA ILE A 83 15.46 -0.69 0.43
C ILE A 83 16.76 -0.48 -0.34
N TYR A 84 17.41 -1.55 -0.78
CA TYR A 84 18.75 -1.49 -1.40
C TYR A 84 18.71 -1.23 -2.91
N ILE A 85 17.77 -1.85 -3.63
CA ILE A 85 17.70 -1.83 -5.09
C ILE A 85 16.38 -1.30 -5.64
N HIS A 86 15.47 -0.85 -4.78
CA HIS A 86 14.17 -0.31 -5.18
C HIS A 86 13.35 -1.29 -6.06
N ALA A 87 13.58 -2.58 -5.86
CA ALA A 87 12.92 -3.69 -6.54
C ALA A 87 12.85 -4.91 -5.61
N TYR A 88 12.03 -5.90 -5.94
CA TYR A 88 12.06 -7.21 -5.29
C TYR A 88 11.64 -8.32 -6.25
N THR A 89 12.14 -9.53 -5.98
CA THR A 89 11.78 -10.75 -6.72
C THR A 89 10.49 -11.36 -6.18
N GLU A 90 9.60 -11.75 -7.08
CA GLU A 90 8.28 -12.24 -6.73
C GLU A 90 8.35 -13.70 -6.28
N LYS A 91 9.06 -14.52 -7.06
CA LYS A 91 9.23 -15.94 -6.80
C LYS A 91 10.61 -16.19 -6.22
N GLU A 92 10.69 -17.11 -5.27
CA GLU A 92 11.95 -17.56 -4.68
C GLU A 92 12.87 -18.21 -5.73
N ALA A 93 12.29 -18.94 -6.69
CA ALA A 93 13.03 -19.56 -7.79
C ALA A 93 13.81 -18.53 -8.63
N ASP A 94 13.32 -17.29 -8.71
CA ASP A 94 13.90 -16.21 -9.49
C ASP A 94 14.91 -15.37 -8.68
N LEU A 95 15.16 -15.72 -7.40
CA LEU A 95 16.15 -15.03 -6.58
C LEU A 95 17.56 -15.15 -7.21
N PRO A 96 18.27 -14.03 -7.41
CA PRO A 96 19.68 -14.07 -7.80
C PRO A 96 20.50 -14.82 -6.76
N GLY A 97 21.52 -15.56 -7.20
CA GLY A 97 22.31 -16.44 -6.34
C GLY A 97 22.81 -15.79 -5.05
N LYS A 98 23.28 -14.54 -5.13
CA LYS A 98 23.76 -13.81 -3.95
C LYS A 98 22.66 -13.52 -2.92
N TRP A 99 21.43 -13.24 -3.35
CA TRP A 99 20.31 -13.04 -2.41
C TRP A 99 19.89 -14.35 -1.75
N ARG A 100 20.02 -15.48 -2.45
CA ARG A 100 19.82 -16.81 -1.86
C ARG A 100 20.89 -17.13 -0.82
N GLU A 101 22.15 -16.84 -1.11
CA GLU A 101 23.26 -16.97 -0.15
C GLU A 101 23.05 -16.08 1.08
N TYR A 102 22.59 -14.84 0.87
CA TYR A 102 22.25 -13.92 1.96
C TYR A 102 21.10 -14.45 2.83
N LEU A 103 20.04 -14.99 2.22
CA LEU A 103 18.93 -15.63 2.94
C LEU A 103 19.40 -16.81 3.80
N GLU A 104 20.21 -17.71 3.22
CA GLU A 104 20.73 -18.87 3.94
C GLU A 104 21.71 -18.49 5.06
N SER A 105 22.59 -17.51 4.82
CA SER A 105 23.50 -17.00 5.87
C SER A 105 22.80 -16.23 6.99
N SER A 106 21.57 -15.77 6.75
CA SER A 106 20.72 -15.11 7.75
C SER A 106 19.95 -16.11 8.62
N ARG A 107 19.92 -17.41 8.29
CA ARG A 107 19.25 -18.41 9.12
C ARG A 107 20.00 -18.56 10.45
N THR A 108 19.33 -18.30 11.56
CA THR A 108 19.86 -18.63 12.87
C THR A 108 19.62 -20.12 13.10
N GLY A 109 20.61 -20.83 13.64
CA GLY A 109 20.42 -22.24 14.01
C GLY A 109 19.22 -22.38 14.94
N PRO A 110 18.62 -23.59 15.07
CA PRO A 110 17.64 -23.80 16.13
C PRO A 110 18.27 -23.32 17.41
N ALA A 111 17.59 -22.43 18.15
CA ALA A 111 18.03 -22.04 19.48
C ALA A 111 18.27 -23.35 20.22
N VAL A 112 19.54 -23.72 20.37
CA VAL A 112 19.91 -24.88 21.17
C VAL A 112 19.44 -24.44 22.53
N ASP A 113 18.33 -25.02 22.97
CA ASP A 113 17.78 -24.87 24.29
C ASP A 113 18.86 -25.41 25.23
N GLU A 114 19.82 -24.55 25.56
CA GLU A 114 20.92 -24.85 26.45
C GLU A 114 20.34 -24.99 27.85
N GLY A 115 19.84 -26.20 28.10
CA GLY A 115 19.87 -26.87 29.39
C GLY A 115 19.48 -26.01 30.58
N GLY A 116 18.23 -26.13 30.99
CA GLY A 116 17.82 -25.80 32.33
C GLY A 116 18.71 -26.44 33.40
N MET A 117 19.19 -25.62 34.33
CA MET A 117 19.33 -26.00 35.73
C MET A 117 19.24 -24.74 36.59
N GLY A 118 18.05 -24.43 37.08
CA GLY A 118 17.81 -23.21 37.85
C GLY A 118 16.40 -23.17 38.41
N ILE A 119 16.15 -24.02 39.40
CA ILE A 119 14.97 -24.04 40.26
C ILE A 119 14.66 -22.62 40.75
N SER A 120 13.48 -22.09 40.46
CA SER A 120 12.79 -21.19 41.40
C SER A 120 11.31 -21.12 41.08
N ALA A 121 10.53 -21.85 41.89
CA ALA A 121 9.10 -21.71 41.96
C ALA A 121 8.73 -20.29 42.44
N ARG A 122 7.95 -19.56 41.65
CA ARG A 122 7.04 -18.56 42.19
C ARG A 122 5.83 -18.41 41.28
N SER A 123 4.74 -18.99 41.75
CA SER A 123 3.36 -18.79 41.33
C SER A 123 3.00 -17.31 41.41
N GLN A 124 2.39 -16.79 40.35
CA GLN A 124 1.32 -15.80 40.46
C GLN A 124 0.50 -15.86 39.17
N GLU A 125 -0.67 -16.47 39.32
CA GLU A 125 -1.84 -16.34 38.48
C GLU A 125 -2.29 -14.87 38.56
N GLU A 126 -2.24 -14.16 37.44
CA GLU A 126 -3.10 -13.00 37.20
C GLU A 126 -3.80 -13.28 35.87
N GLU A 127 -5.07 -13.66 35.99
CA GLU A 127 -6.07 -13.76 34.94
C GLU A 127 -6.37 -12.33 34.47
N GLU A 128 -5.97 -11.98 33.25
CA GLU A 128 -6.55 -10.85 32.53
C GLU A 128 -7.55 -11.43 31.51
N ASP A 129 -8.83 -11.39 31.91
CA ASP A 129 -10.02 -11.45 31.07
C ASP A 129 -9.97 -10.30 30.05
N ASP A 130 -9.67 -10.60 28.79
CA ASP A 130 -10.03 -9.76 27.65
C ASP A 130 -11.16 -10.48 26.88
N ASP A 131 -12.39 -10.26 27.35
CA ASP A 131 -13.65 -10.57 26.68
C ASP A 131 -13.79 -9.73 25.39
N ASP A 132 -13.33 -10.26 24.24
CA ASP A 132 -13.63 -9.68 22.91
C ASP A 132 -13.78 -10.79 21.83
N ASP A 133 -14.28 -11.97 22.22
CA ASP A 133 -14.36 -13.19 21.39
C ASP A 133 -15.72 -13.45 20.69
N GLU A 134 -16.64 -12.49 20.61
CA GLU A 134 -18.01 -12.76 20.09
C GLU A 134 -18.23 -12.60 18.57
N ASP A 135 -17.22 -12.28 17.74
CA ASP A 135 -17.43 -12.01 16.30
C ASP A 135 -16.60 -12.86 15.30
N GLU A 136 -15.83 -13.86 15.75
CA GLU A 136 -14.98 -14.67 14.84
C GLU A 136 -15.67 -15.91 14.22
N GLU A 137 -16.68 -16.50 14.87
CA GLU A 137 -17.28 -17.77 14.39
C GLU A 137 -18.09 -17.62 13.08
N ASP A 138 -18.82 -16.51 12.91
CA ASP A 138 -19.58 -16.25 11.67
C ASP A 138 -18.66 -15.92 10.47
N ARG A 139 -17.43 -15.49 10.75
CA ARG A 139 -16.44 -15.08 9.74
C ARG A 139 -15.60 -16.25 9.24
N ALA A 140 -15.29 -17.21 10.11
CA ALA A 140 -14.58 -18.44 9.76
C ALA A 140 -15.40 -19.33 8.80
N SER A 141 -16.74 -19.38 8.97
CA SER A 141 -17.60 -20.20 8.11
C SER A 141 -17.66 -19.74 6.65
N PHE A 142 -17.29 -18.48 6.36
CA PHE A 142 -17.25 -17.94 5.00
C PHE A 142 -15.86 -17.97 4.36
N ALA A 143 -14.78 -17.91 5.16
CA ALA A 143 -13.41 -18.04 4.68
C ALA A 143 -13.14 -19.40 4.00
N SER A 144 -13.91 -20.44 4.36
CA SER A 144 -13.84 -21.78 3.75
C SER A 144 -14.49 -21.91 2.36
N LEU A 145 -15.31 -20.94 1.91
CA LEU A 145 -16.01 -21.04 0.61
C LEU A 145 -15.09 -20.82 -0.60
N PHE A 146 -13.84 -20.41 -0.37
CA PHE A 146 -13.02 -19.80 -1.40
C PHE A 146 -11.56 -20.28 -1.27
N SER A 147 -11.31 -21.58 -1.46
CA SER A 147 -9.96 -22.18 -1.47
C SER A 147 -9.41 -22.45 -2.88
N GLU A 148 -10.13 -22.11 -3.95
CA GLU A 148 -9.68 -22.35 -5.32
C GLU A 148 -8.63 -21.31 -5.76
N TYR A 149 -7.40 -21.82 -5.99
CA TYR A 149 -6.29 -21.22 -6.74
C TYR A 149 -6.18 -19.68 -6.66
N ARG A 150 -5.78 -19.17 -5.49
CA ARG A 150 -5.37 -17.76 -5.34
C ARG A 150 -4.06 -17.54 -6.10
N PRO A 151 -3.96 -16.58 -7.03
CA PRO A 151 -2.68 -16.24 -7.63
C PRO A 151 -1.77 -15.60 -6.58
N ASP A 152 -0.82 -16.36 -6.05
CA ASP A 152 0.02 -15.96 -4.90
C ASP A 152 0.78 -14.64 -5.11
N HIS A 153 1.12 -14.29 -6.36
CA HIS A 153 1.93 -13.12 -6.69
C HIS A 153 1.17 -11.78 -6.54
N LEU A 154 -0.12 -11.73 -6.92
CA LEU A 154 -0.91 -10.50 -6.80
C LEU A 154 -1.09 -10.12 -5.33
N PHE A 155 -1.41 -11.11 -4.48
CA PHE A 155 -1.59 -10.89 -3.05
C PHE A 155 -0.28 -10.56 -2.35
N LEU A 156 0.84 -11.16 -2.79
CA LEU A 156 2.18 -10.74 -2.37
C LEU A 156 2.38 -9.24 -2.58
N HIS A 157 1.97 -8.66 -3.72
CA HIS A 157 2.14 -7.23 -3.96
C HIS A 157 1.29 -6.38 -3.01
N ILE A 158 0.08 -6.84 -2.68
CA ILE A 158 -0.76 -6.16 -1.69
C ILE A 158 -0.10 -6.17 -0.31
N ASP A 159 0.46 -7.31 0.10
CA ASP A 159 1.13 -7.46 1.40
C ASP A 159 2.41 -6.63 1.47
N MET A 160 3.25 -6.69 0.43
CA MET A 160 4.46 -5.87 0.35
C MET A 160 4.13 -4.36 0.33
N TYR A 161 3.05 -3.96 -0.32
CA TYR A 161 2.60 -2.57 -0.31
C TYR A 161 2.18 -2.11 1.09
N ARG A 162 1.35 -2.91 1.77
CA ARG A 162 0.93 -2.66 3.17
C ARG A 162 2.13 -2.58 4.10
N LEU A 163 3.10 -3.47 3.92
CA LEU A 163 4.35 -3.47 4.67
C LEU A 163 5.15 -2.18 4.45
N GLY A 164 5.22 -1.75 3.18
CA GLY A 164 5.87 -0.51 2.79
C GLY A 164 5.20 0.71 3.43
N GLU A 165 3.87 0.76 3.49
CA GLU A 165 3.20 1.87 4.17
C GLU A 165 3.32 1.79 5.70
N TYR A 166 3.21 0.59 6.29
CA TYR A 166 3.34 0.39 7.74
C TYR A 166 4.69 0.84 8.27
N TYR A 167 5.78 0.38 7.62
CA TYR A 167 7.14 0.80 7.95
C TYR A 167 7.57 2.06 7.21
N ALA A 168 6.66 2.79 6.56
CA ALA A 168 6.96 4.01 5.80
C ALA A 168 8.19 3.89 4.85
N ILE A 169 8.32 2.74 4.18
CA ILE A 169 9.34 2.44 3.16
C ILE A 169 8.75 2.83 1.78
N ASP A 170 9.02 4.06 1.36
CA ASP A 170 8.43 4.64 0.14
C ASP A 170 8.75 3.80 -1.11
N ALA A 171 9.99 3.32 -1.24
CA ALA A 171 10.40 2.49 -2.37
C ALA A 171 9.63 1.17 -2.46
N LEU A 172 9.37 0.53 -1.31
CA LEU A 172 8.63 -0.73 -1.25
C LEU A 172 7.16 -0.52 -1.64
N SER A 173 6.51 0.50 -1.09
CA SER A 173 5.12 0.82 -1.48
C SER A 173 5.03 1.16 -2.98
N ALA A 174 5.95 1.98 -3.50
CA ALA A 174 5.94 2.37 -4.91
C ALA A 174 6.14 1.18 -5.85
N VAL A 175 7.14 0.31 -5.60
CA VAL A 175 7.38 -0.84 -6.49
C VAL A 175 6.31 -1.91 -6.37
N SER A 176 5.76 -2.14 -5.18
CA SER A 176 4.65 -3.08 -4.97
C SER A 176 3.39 -2.60 -5.69
N PHE A 177 3.09 -1.30 -5.62
CA PHE A 177 1.98 -0.71 -6.34
C PHE A 177 2.17 -0.82 -7.86
N ARG A 178 3.37 -0.54 -8.37
CA ARG A 178 3.68 -0.70 -9.80
C ARG A 178 3.40 -2.12 -10.28
N LYS A 179 3.90 -3.12 -9.55
CA LYS A 179 3.70 -4.54 -9.90
C LYS A 179 2.23 -4.95 -9.82
N PHE A 180 1.52 -4.55 -8.77
CA PHE A 180 0.08 -4.75 -8.64
C PHE A 180 -0.71 -4.12 -9.80
N VAL A 181 -0.38 -2.90 -10.21
CA VAL A 181 -0.99 -2.28 -11.38
C VAL A 181 -0.69 -3.10 -12.63
N GLY A 182 0.56 -3.55 -12.82
CA GLY A 182 0.93 -4.45 -13.92
C GLY A 182 0.09 -5.73 -13.98
N ASP A 183 -0.08 -6.42 -12.84
CA ASP A 183 -0.84 -7.67 -12.77
C ASP A 183 -2.35 -7.47 -12.91
N THR A 184 -2.85 -6.28 -12.57
CA THR A 184 -4.26 -5.90 -12.75
C THR A 184 -4.53 -5.21 -14.08
N SER A 185 -3.49 -4.89 -14.85
CA SER A 185 -3.54 -4.29 -16.20
C SER A 185 -3.28 -5.36 -17.25
N GLY A 186 -4.26 -6.23 -17.51
CA GLY A 186 -4.12 -7.23 -18.55
C GLY A 186 -5.41 -7.95 -18.91
N PRO A 187 -5.48 -8.59 -20.09
CA PRO A 187 -6.64 -9.38 -20.50
C PRO A 187 -6.85 -10.62 -19.62
N LEU A 188 -5.83 -11.02 -18.87
CA LEU A 188 -5.87 -12.15 -17.94
C LEU A 188 -6.52 -11.80 -16.59
N PHE A 189 -6.75 -10.52 -16.32
CA PHE A 189 -7.41 -10.09 -15.08
C PHE A 189 -8.91 -10.40 -15.16
N SER A 190 -9.31 -11.51 -14.54
CA SER A 190 -10.69 -12.01 -14.57
C SER A 190 -11.58 -11.30 -13.54
N VAL A 191 -12.90 -11.44 -13.73
CA VAL A 191 -13.90 -10.97 -12.75
C VAL A 191 -13.70 -11.66 -11.40
N ASP A 192 -13.39 -12.97 -11.40
CA ASP A 192 -13.10 -13.70 -10.17
C ASP A 192 -11.89 -13.08 -9.47
N LEU A 193 -10.77 -12.91 -10.17
CA LEU A 193 -9.55 -12.36 -9.59
C LEU A 193 -9.77 -10.95 -9.01
N LEU A 194 -10.60 -10.14 -9.67
CA LEU A 194 -11.03 -8.85 -9.13
C LEU A 194 -11.82 -8.98 -7.83
N LEU A 195 -12.79 -9.91 -7.77
CA LEU A 195 -13.57 -10.15 -6.56
C LEU A 195 -12.70 -10.60 -5.39
N TRP A 196 -11.73 -11.48 -5.63
CA TRP A 196 -10.75 -11.87 -4.63
C TRP A 196 -9.85 -10.70 -4.20
N THR A 197 -9.46 -9.85 -5.14
CA THR A 197 -8.66 -8.66 -4.84
C THR A 197 -9.42 -7.70 -3.93
N ILE A 198 -10.71 -7.47 -4.21
CA ILE A 198 -11.60 -6.64 -3.37
C ILE A 198 -11.74 -7.26 -1.98
N GLU A 199 -12.06 -8.56 -1.93
CA GLU A 199 -12.17 -9.30 -0.67
C GLU A 199 -10.89 -9.17 0.15
N TYR A 200 -9.72 -9.30 -0.47
CA TYR A 200 -8.45 -9.20 0.22
C TYR A 200 -8.11 -7.80 0.71
N LEU A 201 -8.45 -6.78 -0.08
CA LEU A 201 -8.19 -5.39 0.25
C LEU A 201 -9.10 -4.86 1.37
N TYR A 202 -10.36 -5.29 1.40
CA TYR A 202 -11.41 -4.71 2.25
C TYR A 202 -11.93 -5.63 3.37
N VAL A 203 -11.81 -6.94 3.19
CA VAL A 203 -12.35 -7.93 4.15
C VAL A 203 -11.20 -8.58 4.89
N THR A 204 -10.36 -9.36 4.23
CA THR A 204 -9.36 -10.22 4.91
C THR A 204 -8.07 -9.50 5.30
N GLY A 205 -7.91 -8.23 4.91
CA GLY A 205 -6.73 -7.45 5.24
C GLY A 205 -6.53 -7.26 6.75
N PRO A 206 -5.30 -7.40 7.27
CA PRO A 206 -5.04 -7.15 8.67
C PRO A 206 -5.28 -5.66 9.01
N ARG A 207 -6.19 -5.42 9.97
CA ARG A 207 -6.49 -4.17 10.70
C ARG A 207 -7.49 -3.18 10.09
N ARG A 208 -8.68 -3.16 10.70
CA ARG A 208 -9.77 -2.16 10.59
C ARG A 208 -9.46 -0.78 11.21
N GLY A 209 -8.18 -0.42 11.44
CA GLY A 209 -7.80 0.77 12.23
C GLY A 209 -7.00 1.85 11.51
N HIS A 210 -6.52 1.57 10.30
CA HIS A 210 -5.72 2.53 9.52
C HIS A 210 -6.40 2.78 8.18
N ALA A 211 -7.37 3.70 8.18
CA ALA A 211 -8.17 4.06 7.01
C ALA A 211 -7.35 4.45 5.76
N THR A 212 -6.06 4.74 5.91
CA THR A 212 -5.16 5.12 4.82
C THR A 212 -4.31 3.97 4.26
N LEU A 213 -4.17 2.83 4.94
CA LEU A 213 -3.35 1.72 4.45
C LEU A 213 -4.03 1.04 3.26
N GLY A 214 -3.29 0.85 2.16
CA GLY A 214 -3.78 0.23 0.95
C GLY A 214 -4.67 1.13 0.10
N GLN A 215 -4.85 2.42 0.44
CA GLN A 215 -5.84 3.28 -0.22
C GLN A 215 -5.64 3.33 -1.74
N LYS A 216 -4.40 3.41 -2.22
CA LYS A 216 -4.11 3.42 -3.67
C LYS A 216 -4.51 2.12 -4.36
N MET A 217 -4.27 0.98 -3.73
CA MET A 217 -4.68 -0.33 -4.27
C MET A 217 -6.19 -0.53 -4.22
N ARG A 218 -6.83 -0.11 -3.13
CA ARG A 218 -8.30 -0.05 -2.99
C ARG A 218 -8.94 0.76 -4.10
N MET A 219 -8.39 1.95 -4.38
CA MET A 219 -8.84 2.82 -5.46
C MET A 219 -8.71 2.14 -6.83
N ARG A 220 -7.59 1.47 -7.09
CA ARG A 220 -7.40 0.69 -8.33
C ARG A 220 -8.43 -0.44 -8.45
N ALA A 221 -8.67 -1.21 -7.38
CA ALA A 221 -9.66 -2.28 -7.39
C ALA A 221 -11.09 -1.75 -7.63
N VAL A 222 -11.45 -0.63 -7.01
CA VAL A 222 -12.76 0.03 -7.23
C VAL A 222 -12.92 0.51 -8.66
N TYR A 223 -11.89 1.16 -9.22
CA TYR A 223 -11.86 1.57 -10.61
C TYR A 223 -12.12 0.38 -11.56
N LEU A 224 -11.43 -0.74 -11.34
CA LEU A 224 -11.63 -1.96 -12.13
C LEU A 224 -13.04 -2.54 -11.95
N ALA A 225 -13.58 -2.50 -10.73
CA ALA A 225 -14.93 -2.95 -10.45
C ALA A 225 -15.98 -2.14 -11.22
N GLN A 226 -15.84 -0.83 -11.28
CA GLN A 226 -16.76 0.00 -12.05
C GLN A 226 -16.58 -0.15 -13.57
N LYS A 227 -15.35 -0.41 -14.02
CA LYS A 227 -15.07 -0.72 -15.43
C LYS A 227 -15.77 -2.02 -15.86
N CYS A 228 -15.91 -2.97 -14.95
CA CYS A 228 -16.56 -4.27 -15.15
C CYS A 228 -17.96 -4.38 -14.53
N GLU A 229 -18.62 -3.27 -14.16
CA GLU A 229 -19.88 -3.22 -13.40
C GLU A 229 -20.96 -4.16 -13.94
N MET A 230 -21.21 -4.10 -15.25
CA MET A 230 -22.24 -4.93 -15.90
C MET A 230 -22.00 -6.44 -15.72
N ARG A 231 -20.75 -6.89 -15.61
CA ARG A 231 -20.40 -8.29 -15.37
C ARG A 231 -20.44 -8.63 -13.88
N LEU A 232 -20.09 -7.69 -13.00
CA LEU A 232 -20.08 -7.91 -11.56
C LEU A 232 -21.49 -8.00 -10.96
N PHE A 233 -22.48 -7.30 -11.52
CA PHE A 233 -23.85 -7.35 -11.01
C PHE A 233 -24.53 -8.72 -11.16
N SER A 234 -24.06 -9.57 -12.07
CA SER A 234 -24.50 -10.97 -12.13
C SER A 234 -23.82 -11.88 -11.11
N GLU A 235 -22.73 -11.43 -10.47
CA GLU A 235 -21.97 -12.23 -9.53
C GLU A 235 -22.54 -12.09 -8.11
N SER A 236 -23.03 -13.19 -7.52
CA SER A 236 -23.53 -13.21 -6.14
C SER A 236 -22.44 -12.79 -5.13
N LYS A 237 -21.18 -13.16 -5.41
CA LYS A 237 -20.02 -12.79 -4.59
C LYS A 237 -19.81 -11.27 -4.52
N PHE A 238 -20.06 -10.53 -5.60
CA PHE A 238 -19.98 -9.07 -5.60
C PHE A 238 -20.96 -8.46 -4.60
N TRP A 239 -22.22 -8.90 -4.63
CA TRP A 239 -23.25 -8.45 -3.69
C TRP A 239 -22.93 -8.84 -2.24
N GLY A 240 -22.34 -10.01 -2.02
CA GLY A 240 -21.80 -10.41 -0.73
C GLY A 240 -20.79 -9.41 -0.19
N LEU A 241 -19.78 -9.06 -1.00
CA LEU A 241 -18.74 -8.09 -0.64
C LEU A 241 -19.30 -6.69 -0.35
N MET A 242 -20.25 -6.21 -1.16
CA MET A 242 -20.92 -4.92 -0.94
C MET A 242 -21.67 -4.85 0.39
N ARG A 243 -22.27 -5.97 0.83
CA ARG A 243 -22.97 -6.03 2.12
C ARG A 243 -22.02 -6.20 3.29
N GLN A 244 -20.94 -6.98 3.11
CA GLN A 244 -19.98 -7.29 4.16
C GLN A 244 -18.98 -6.17 4.45
N SER A 245 -18.68 -5.31 3.46
CA SER A 245 -17.73 -4.22 3.61
C SER A 245 -18.38 -2.87 3.29
N VAL A 246 -18.75 -2.15 4.34
CA VAL A 246 -19.27 -0.78 4.24
C VAL A 246 -18.26 0.13 3.57
N GLU A 247 -16.97 -0.05 3.84
CA GLU A 247 -15.89 0.70 3.21
C GLU A 247 -15.79 0.45 1.71
N PHE A 248 -15.92 -0.80 1.26
CA PHE A 248 -15.94 -1.11 -0.16
C PHE A 248 -17.15 -0.51 -0.85
N MET A 249 -18.34 -0.68 -0.26
CA MET A 249 -19.56 -0.07 -0.78
C MET A 249 -19.43 1.46 -0.87
N TRP A 250 -18.87 2.10 0.16
CA TRP A 250 -18.60 3.53 0.14
C TRP A 250 -17.66 3.89 -1.01
N ASP A 251 -16.47 3.29 -1.06
CA ASP A 251 -15.49 3.63 -2.10
C ASP A 251 -16.02 3.38 -3.51
N TYR A 252 -16.73 2.26 -3.70
CA TYR A 252 -17.37 1.89 -4.96
C TYR A 252 -18.41 2.91 -5.41
N THR A 253 -19.19 3.49 -4.50
CA THR A 253 -20.26 4.44 -4.83
C THR A 253 -19.77 5.89 -4.89
N THR A 254 -18.69 6.24 -4.20
CA THR A 254 -18.25 7.64 -4.05
C THR A 254 -16.97 7.99 -4.79
N THR A 255 -15.99 7.10 -4.85
CA THR A 255 -14.59 7.53 -5.06
C THR A 255 -14.17 7.52 -6.53
N CYS A 256 -14.87 6.75 -7.37
CA CYS A 256 -14.71 6.79 -8.81
C CYS A 256 -16.09 7.02 -9.47
N ARG A 257 -16.64 8.23 -9.43
CA ARG A 257 -17.91 8.46 -10.14
C ARG A 257 -17.71 8.42 -11.65
N ARG A 258 -18.05 7.29 -12.27
CA ARG A 258 -18.57 7.22 -13.65
C ARG A 258 -19.96 7.85 -13.76
N ALA A 259 -20.54 8.28 -12.63
CA ALA A 259 -21.87 8.86 -12.49
C ALA A 259 -21.97 10.28 -13.07
N ASN A 260 -21.74 10.41 -14.38
CA ASN A 260 -22.65 11.14 -15.26
C ASN A 260 -23.61 10.15 -16.00
N TYR A 261 -23.50 8.84 -15.77
CA TYR A 261 -24.35 7.82 -16.41
C TYR A 261 -25.41 7.20 -15.50
N LEU A 262 -26.02 8.00 -14.63
CA LEU A 262 -27.46 7.86 -14.39
C LEU A 262 -28.19 8.84 -15.30
N GLN A 263 -27.94 8.72 -16.62
CA GLN A 263 -28.90 9.22 -17.61
C GLN A 263 -30.19 8.43 -17.39
N CYS A 264 -31.13 9.11 -16.74
CA CYS A 264 -32.55 8.79 -16.73
C CYS A 264 -32.97 8.28 -18.12
N ARG A 265 -33.27 6.99 -18.24
CA ARG A 265 -33.79 6.37 -19.49
C ARG A 265 -35.22 6.80 -19.85
N ARG A 266 -35.84 7.72 -19.08
CA ARG A 266 -37.09 8.34 -19.51
C ARG A 266 -36.75 9.39 -20.56
N MET A 267 -37.45 9.35 -21.68
CA MET A 267 -37.42 10.41 -22.71
C MET A 267 -37.78 11.81 -22.18
N GLU A 268 -38.16 11.93 -20.90
CA GLU A 268 -38.64 13.16 -20.24
C GLU A 268 -37.56 13.87 -19.42
N CYS A 269 -36.35 13.31 -19.27
CA CYS A 269 -35.27 13.95 -18.52
C CYS A 269 -34.41 14.84 -19.42
N GLU A 270 -34.88 16.05 -19.72
CA GLU A 270 -34.16 17.10 -20.48
C GLU A 270 -33.11 17.86 -19.63
N ALA A 271 -32.44 17.20 -18.70
CA ALA A 271 -31.36 17.84 -17.93
C ALA A 271 -30.00 17.57 -18.59
N THR A 272 -29.74 18.23 -19.71
CA THR A 272 -28.37 18.40 -20.24
C THR A 272 -27.68 19.46 -19.40
N PHE A 273 -26.70 19.07 -18.58
CA PHE A 273 -25.74 20.02 -18.02
C PHE A 273 -24.84 20.53 -19.16
N GLU A 274 -25.15 21.71 -19.69
CA GLU A 274 -24.18 22.45 -20.49
C GLU A 274 -23.12 23.05 -19.54
N PRO A 275 -21.81 22.85 -19.80
CA PRO A 275 -20.79 23.62 -19.10
C PRO A 275 -20.96 25.10 -19.48
N ALA A 276 -21.22 25.94 -18.47
CA ALA A 276 -21.39 27.37 -18.66
C ALA A 276 -20.17 27.97 -19.39
N ALA A 277 -20.42 28.55 -20.55
CA ALA A 277 -19.44 29.35 -21.26
C ALA A 277 -19.01 30.53 -20.39
N VAL A 278 -17.70 30.70 -20.26
CA VAL A 278 -17.04 31.76 -19.50
C VAL A 278 -17.47 33.13 -20.04
N ALA A 279 -18.10 33.93 -19.19
CA ALA A 279 -18.18 35.38 -19.35
C ALA A 279 -18.28 36.03 -17.97
N GLY A 280 -17.32 36.90 -17.62
CA GLY A 280 -17.45 37.80 -16.48
C GLY A 280 -16.17 38.00 -15.69
N ASP A 281 -15.41 39.01 -16.11
CA ASP A 281 -14.25 39.60 -15.46
C ASP A 281 -14.60 40.19 -14.07
N GLY A 282 -13.69 40.02 -13.09
CA GLY A 282 -13.65 40.83 -11.87
C GLY A 282 -14.23 40.22 -10.58
N GLY A 283 -13.36 39.61 -9.77
CA GLY A 283 -13.61 39.39 -8.35
C GLY A 283 -12.49 38.58 -7.70
N ASP A 284 -11.93 39.07 -6.59
CA ASP A 284 -11.02 38.34 -5.69
C ASP A 284 -11.71 37.05 -5.22
N GLY A 285 -11.53 35.99 -6.00
CA GLY A 285 -12.12 34.68 -5.81
C GLY A 285 -11.06 33.67 -6.17
N CYS A 286 -10.83 32.73 -5.26
CA CYS A 286 -9.92 31.61 -5.45
C CYS A 286 -10.06 31.06 -6.88
N ASP A 287 -8.95 31.05 -7.62
CA ASP A 287 -8.87 30.74 -9.04
C ASP A 287 -9.15 29.24 -9.27
N CYS A 288 -10.43 28.87 -9.21
CA CYS A 288 -10.95 27.55 -9.54
C CYS A 288 -11.32 27.46 -11.03
N ALA A 289 -10.67 28.27 -11.87
CA ALA A 289 -10.93 28.33 -13.30
C ALA A 289 -10.40 27.06 -14.00
N GLY A 290 -11.28 26.09 -14.19
CA GLY A 290 -11.24 25.21 -15.37
C GLY A 290 -10.22 24.06 -15.40
N GLN A 291 -9.45 23.82 -14.34
CA GLN A 291 -8.71 22.56 -14.19
C GLN A 291 -9.33 21.78 -13.04
N GLY A 292 -9.78 20.55 -13.29
CA GLY A 292 -10.56 19.71 -12.37
C GLY A 292 -9.83 19.23 -11.11
N VAL A 293 -8.98 20.07 -10.51
CA VAL A 293 -8.30 19.83 -9.24
C VAL A 293 -8.32 21.13 -8.44
N CYS A 294 -9.03 21.13 -7.32
CA CYS A 294 -8.96 22.24 -6.37
C CYS A 294 -7.55 22.24 -5.74
N ARG A 295 -6.81 23.36 -5.85
CA ARG A 295 -5.49 23.51 -5.19
C ARG A 295 -5.66 23.45 -3.66
N VAL A 296 -4.65 22.91 -2.98
CA VAL A 296 -4.63 22.71 -1.52
C VAL A 296 -4.95 24.02 -0.80
N CYS A 297 -6.09 24.06 -0.12
CA CYS A 297 -6.45 25.17 0.77
C CYS A 297 -5.88 24.89 2.16
N PHE A 298 -5.35 25.93 2.80
CA PHE A 298 -4.89 25.87 4.18
C PHE A 298 -5.77 26.75 5.05
N GLU A 299 -6.07 26.28 6.25
CA GLU A 299 -6.77 27.02 7.29
C GLU A 299 -5.81 27.28 8.45
N ALA A 300 -5.77 28.52 8.93
CA ALA A 300 -5.06 28.83 10.17
C ALA A 300 -6.01 28.61 11.34
N ASP A 301 -5.56 27.85 12.36
CA ASP A 301 -6.31 27.79 13.61
C ASP A 301 -6.26 29.14 14.36
N LEU A 302 -7.04 29.26 15.45
CA LEU A 302 -7.08 30.47 16.29
C LEU A 302 -5.70 30.86 16.88
N TYR A 303 -4.68 30.02 16.73
CA TYR A 303 -3.31 30.23 17.18
C TYR A 303 -2.33 30.46 16.00
N GLY A 304 -2.83 30.66 14.78
CA GLY A 304 -2.02 30.93 13.60
C GLY A 304 -1.31 29.70 13.03
N ARG A 305 -1.62 28.48 13.47
CA ARG A 305 -1.05 27.25 12.90
C ARG A 305 -1.77 26.90 11.62
N VAL A 306 -1.01 26.91 10.53
CA VAL A 306 -1.48 26.53 9.21
C VAL A 306 -1.71 25.02 9.19
N ARG A 307 -2.97 24.61 9.11
CA ARG A 307 -3.39 23.24 8.89
C ARG A 307 -3.97 23.14 7.49
N GLU A 308 -3.86 21.95 6.92
CA GLU A 308 -4.54 21.67 5.67
C GLU A 308 -6.05 21.58 5.88
N ALA A 309 -6.83 22.25 5.04
CA ALA A 309 -8.28 22.21 5.13
C ALA A 309 -8.81 20.87 4.60
N ALA A 310 -9.67 20.19 5.37
CA ALA A 310 -10.26 18.91 4.98
C ALA A 310 -11.20 19.03 3.75
N MET A 311 -11.77 20.22 3.57
CA MET A 311 -12.63 20.62 2.46
C MET A 311 -12.23 22.01 2.00
N CYS A 312 -12.30 22.28 0.70
CA CYS A 312 -12.11 23.64 0.22
C CYS A 312 -13.27 24.52 0.73
N PRO A 313 -13.03 25.62 1.45
CA PRO A 313 -14.10 26.45 2.01
C PRO A 313 -14.97 27.12 0.94
N SER A 314 -14.44 27.31 -0.28
CA SER A 314 -15.15 27.94 -1.39
C SER A 314 -16.09 26.99 -2.13
N CYS A 315 -15.66 25.75 -2.41
CA CYS A 315 -16.48 24.79 -3.16
C CYS A 315 -17.07 23.66 -2.30
N ARG A 316 -16.70 23.59 -1.01
CA ARG A 316 -17.06 22.52 -0.05
C ARG A 316 -16.74 21.11 -0.52
N GLU A 317 -15.84 20.95 -1.50
CA GLU A 317 -15.38 19.64 -1.93
C GLU A 317 -14.22 19.17 -1.05
N GLY A 318 -14.34 17.95 -0.53
CA GLY A 318 -13.29 17.27 0.22
C GLY A 318 -12.17 16.77 -0.69
N ARG A 319 -11.01 16.50 -0.07
CA ARG A 319 -9.76 16.08 -0.74
C ARG A 319 -9.78 14.69 -1.42
N LEU A 320 -10.95 14.12 -1.73
CA LEU A 320 -11.02 13.02 -2.68
C LEU A 320 -10.98 13.66 -4.06
N GLY A 321 -9.77 13.93 -4.55
CA GLY A 321 -9.57 14.40 -5.93
C GLY A 321 -10.42 13.55 -6.85
N ARG A 322 -11.41 14.18 -7.50
CA ARG A 322 -12.31 13.45 -8.41
C ARG A 322 -11.46 12.91 -9.54
N TRP A 323 -11.38 11.59 -9.64
CA TRP A 323 -10.65 10.93 -10.72
C TRP A 323 -11.51 10.99 -11.97
N ASN A 324 -11.11 11.81 -12.95
CA ASN A 324 -11.71 11.71 -14.27
C ASN A 324 -11.33 10.35 -14.86
N LEU A 325 -12.28 9.43 -14.92
CA LEU A 325 -12.08 8.07 -15.42
C LEU A 325 -11.53 8.06 -16.85
N GLU A 326 -11.80 9.06 -17.68
CA GLU A 326 -11.17 9.17 -19.01
C GLU A 326 -9.67 9.47 -18.92
N SER A 327 -9.25 10.27 -17.93
CA SER A 327 -7.83 10.52 -17.66
C SER A 327 -7.18 9.26 -17.11
N VAL A 328 -7.87 8.55 -16.21
CA VAL A 328 -7.40 7.27 -15.67
C VAL A 328 -7.28 6.22 -16.77
N ASP A 329 -8.29 6.07 -17.63
CA ASP A 329 -8.28 5.16 -18.79
C ASP A 329 -7.14 5.51 -19.74
N ARG A 330 -6.92 6.79 -20.09
CA ARG A 330 -5.79 7.19 -20.93
C ARG A 330 -4.45 6.83 -20.29
N VAL A 331 -4.31 7.05 -18.98
CA VAL A 331 -3.08 6.76 -18.24
C VAL A 331 -2.86 5.24 -18.11
N ASP A 332 -3.91 4.49 -17.83
CA ASP A 332 -3.95 3.03 -17.75
C ASP A 332 -3.58 2.36 -19.09
N ILE A 333 -4.03 2.95 -20.20
CA ILE A 333 -3.73 2.47 -21.56
C ILE A 333 -2.30 2.84 -21.99
N THR A 334 -1.77 3.98 -21.54
CA THR A 334 -0.50 4.52 -22.07
C THR A 334 0.74 3.93 -21.41
N SER A 335 0.75 3.71 -20.08
CA SER A 335 1.85 3.05 -19.38
C SER A 335 1.55 2.82 -17.89
N VAL A 336 1.98 1.67 -17.36
CA VAL A 336 2.00 1.40 -15.90
C VAL A 336 2.73 2.52 -15.15
N ASP A 337 3.82 3.06 -15.69
CA ASP A 337 4.57 4.15 -15.07
C ASP A 337 3.79 5.46 -15.04
N ALA A 338 2.98 5.74 -16.06
CA ALA A 338 2.12 6.91 -16.06
C ALA A 338 1.06 6.81 -14.95
N PHE A 339 0.50 5.61 -14.75
CA PHE A 339 -0.45 5.36 -13.67
C PHE A 339 0.24 5.49 -12.31
N VAL A 340 1.41 4.89 -12.11
CA VAL A 340 2.16 5.01 -10.85
C VAL A 340 2.55 6.46 -10.56
N ASN A 341 3.02 7.22 -11.55
CA ASN A 341 3.41 8.63 -11.38
C ASN A 341 2.24 9.53 -10.96
N MET A 342 1.01 9.18 -11.32
CA MET A 342 -0.20 9.86 -10.84
C MET A 342 -0.39 9.72 -9.32
N PHE A 343 0.07 8.63 -8.72
CA PHE A 343 -0.02 8.37 -7.28
C PHE A 343 1.28 8.63 -6.51
N HIS A 344 2.42 8.53 -7.17
CA HIS A 344 3.76 8.73 -6.63
C HIS A 344 4.53 9.66 -7.57
N PRO A 345 4.21 10.97 -7.59
CA PRO A 345 4.93 11.89 -8.45
C PRO A 345 6.40 11.89 -8.05
N GLN A 346 7.28 11.65 -9.02
CA GLN A 346 8.71 11.83 -8.79
C GLN A 346 8.94 13.29 -8.41
N LYS A 347 9.59 13.53 -7.28
CA LYS A 347 10.07 14.88 -6.96
C LYS A 347 11.10 15.23 -8.02
N GLU A 348 10.80 16.20 -8.88
CA GLU A 348 11.79 16.80 -9.76
C GLU A 348 12.85 17.44 -8.85
N THR A 349 14.04 16.83 -8.83
CA THR A 349 15.21 17.30 -8.07
C THR A 349 15.99 18.33 -8.85
#